data_AF-A0A451F7F1-F1
#
_entry.id   AF-A0A451F7F1-F1
#
_cell.length_a   1.000
_cell.length_b   1.000
_cell.length_c   1.000
_cell.angle_alpha   90.00
_cell.angle_beta   90.00
_cell.angle_gamma   90.00
#
_symmetry.space_group_name_H-M   'P 1'
#
loop_
_entity.id
_entity.type
_entity.pdbx_description
1 polymer ?
#
loop_
_entity_poly.entity_id
_entity_poly.type
_entity_poly.pdbx_seq_one_letter_code
_entity_poly.pdbx_strand_id
1 'polypeptide(L)'
;MQVSSQELAKVEQRLDKQNALVAAVAGGLWVFPILCAWFGAFTLNADFGPLMLVVSGILIGLVTRLHGRGYQKVFGVIAFILHAWLAFLALALDLIVSNDTWLMVLGILYVIGVWSSVFLARKKVPFSEHRAFFELAEKQQHASRKKLKNRWFIALPALLVSSLAASWLAIYGIAMAEQLLQEKEIFEKQQLQAQRSAKSEIDVSPEGIKALSTRQALHYAYAYFSGYRIDEFGRNKGQFVHSEFKAKTILRHLTEQRNDPRALFILGVINGGSQGSKQVEQAAERQDDYAKLFKTIEFGCRYDKTQALMLINGLSQLTDESPILAEIDSIRSYGFEPVCDELNTGKFEYSFIREYQPSSR
;
A
#
# COMPACT_ATOMS: atom_id res chain seq x y z
N MET A 1 -7.17 62.70 36.55
CA MET A 1 -8.09 61.84 37.32
C MET A 1 -7.30 60.64 37.82
N GLN A 2 -7.27 60.42 39.14
CA GLN A 2 -6.65 59.25 39.75
C GLN A 2 -7.52 58.01 39.48
N VAL A 3 -6.88 56.87 39.16
CA VAL A 3 -7.58 55.58 39.00
C VAL A 3 -8.02 55.10 40.39
N SER A 4 -9.24 54.58 40.50
CA SER A 4 -9.75 54.12 41.79
C SER A 4 -8.99 52.88 42.29
N SER A 5 -8.79 52.77 43.61
CA SER A 5 -8.08 51.63 44.21
C SER A 5 -8.77 50.29 43.96
N GLN A 6 -10.10 50.29 43.85
CA GLN A 6 -10.89 49.10 43.52
C GLN A 6 -10.66 48.62 42.07
N GLU A 7 -10.55 49.53 41.10
CA GLU A 7 -10.24 49.18 39.70
C GLU A 7 -8.82 48.64 39.55
N LEU A 8 -7.86 49.22 40.28
CA LEU A 8 -6.46 48.73 40.31
C LEU A 8 -6.40 47.31 40.87
N ALA A 9 -7.02 47.03 42.02
CA ALA A 9 -7.03 45.70 42.63
C ALA A 9 -7.68 44.63 41.72
N LYS A 10 -8.74 44.99 41.00
CA LYS A 10 -9.42 44.10 40.06
C LYS A 10 -8.53 43.73 38.86
N VAL A 11 -7.79 44.71 38.31
CA VAL A 11 -6.87 44.48 37.19
C VAL A 11 -5.63 43.71 37.65
N GLU A 12 -5.10 44.01 38.83
CA GLU A 12 -4.01 43.27 39.47
C GLU A 12 -4.35 41.79 39.63
N GLN A 13 -5.52 41.46 40.18
CA GLN A 13 -5.98 40.07 40.32
C GLN A 13 -6.06 39.35 38.96
N ARG A 14 -6.43 40.06 37.89
CA ARG A 14 -6.48 39.52 36.51
C ARG A 14 -5.09 39.29 35.94
N LEU A 15 -4.16 40.21 36.16
CA LEU A 15 -2.76 40.09 35.74
C LEU A 15 -2.02 38.97 36.46
N ASP A 16 -2.38 38.68 37.70
CA ASP A 16 -1.74 37.64 38.51
C ASP A 16 -2.14 36.21 38.15
N LYS A 17 -3.36 36.06 37.61
CA LYS A 17 -3.88 34.79 37.08
C LYS A 17 -3.25 34.38 35.74
N GLN A 18 -2.43 35.22 35.13
CA GLN A 18 -1.73 34.88 33.89
C GLN A 18 -0.68 33.79 34.11
N ASN A 19 -0.60 32.88 33.14
CA ASN A 19 0.38 31.80 33.15
C ASN A 19 0.82 31.43 31.71
N ALA A 20 1.94 32.00 31.26
CA ALA A 20 2.47 31.73 29.92
C ALA A 20 3.01 30.30 29.78
N LEU A 21 3.56 29.72 30.84
CA LEU A 21 4.03 28.33 30.85
C LEU A 21 2.88 27.34 30.62
N VAL A 22 1.75 27.54 31.31
CA VAL A 22 0.56 26.68 31.12
C VAL A 22 -0.04 26.87 29.74
N ALA A 23 -0.07 28.10 29.20
CA ALA A 23 -0.45 28.32 27.80
C ALA A 23 0.47 27.59 26.81
N ALA A 24 1.78 27.63 27.05
CA ALA A 24 2.76 27.00 26.19
C ALA A 24 2.61 25.48 26.18
N VAL A 25 2.56 24.85 27.36
CA VAL A 25 2.40 23.39 27.47
C VAL A 25 1.05 22.94 26.92
N ALA A 26 -0.05 23.59 27.30
CA ALA A 26 -1.37 23.23 26.79
C ALA A 26 -1.45 23.43 25.28
N GLY A 27 -0.97 24.56 24.76
CA GLY A 27 -0.94 24.83 23.33
C GLY A 27 -0.12 23.81 22.55
N GLY A 28 1.06 23.44 23.06
CA GLY A 28 1.92 22.40 22.46
C GLY A 28 1.25 21.03 22.46
N LEU A 29 0.63 20.63 23.57
CA LEU A 29 -0.10 19.35 23.63
C LEU A 29 -1.32 19.32 22.69
N TRP A 30 -1.97 20.47 22.46
CA TRP A 30 -3.09 20.58 21.53
C TRP A 30 -2.68 20.51 20.05
N VAL A 31 -1.39 20.52 19.72
CA VAL A 31 -0.92 20.19 18.37
C VAL A 31 -1.37 18.78 17.96
N PHE A 32 -1.31 17.81 18.89
CA PHE A 32 -1.72 16.42 18.63
C PHE A 32 -3.18 16.30 18.14
N PRO A 33 -4.20 16.67 18.93
CA PRO A 33 -5.58 16.50 18.51
C PRO A 33 -5.96 17.36 17.29
N ILE A 34 -5.35 18.54 17.12
CA ILE A 34 -5.63 19.40 15.97
C ILE A 34 -5.07 18.77 14.69
N LEU A 35 -3.85 18.21 14.73
CA LEU A 35 -3.25 17.56 13.57
C LEU A 35 -4.00 16.28 13.20
N CYS A 36 -4.43 15.47 14.17
CA CYS A 36 -5.29 14.31 13.92
C CYS A 36 -6.64 14.70 13.32
N ALA A 37 -7.27 15.79 13.80
CA ALA A 37 -8.51 16.30 13.22
C ALA A 37 -8.30 16.80 11.79
N TRP A 38 -7.14 17.41 11.50
CA TRP A 38 -6.76 17.84 10.16
C TRP A 38 -6.63 16.64 9.21
N PHE A 39 -5.91 15.59 9.63
CA PHE A 39 -5.81 14.33 8.89
C PHE A 39 -7.19 13.70 8.63
N GLY A 40 -8.05 13.64 9.65
CA GLY A 40 -9.42 13.14 9.48
C GLY A 40 -10.25 13.98 8.50
N ALA A 41 -10.15 15.31 8.53
CA ALA A 41 -10.84 16.17 7.58
C ALA A 41 -10.34 15.95 6.15
N PHE A 42 -9.03 15.83 5.97
CA PHE A 42 -8.39 15.61 4.67
C PHE A 42 -8.76 14.24 4.07
N THR A 43 -8.77 13.18 4.88
CA THR A 43 -9.15 11.83 4.43
C THR A 43 -10.63 11.72 4.07
N LEU A 44 -11.50 12.53 4.69
CA LEU A 44 -12.92 12.62 4.30
C LEU A 44 -13.10 13.42 3.00
N ASN A 45 -12.41 14.55 2.86
CA ASN A 45 -12.36 15.34 1.64
C ASN A 45 -11.10 16.21 1.62
N ALA A 46 -10.26 16.03 0.59
CA ALA A 46 -9.00 16.76 0.43
C ALA A 46 -9.18 18.29 0.39
N ASP A 47 -10.33 18.79 -0.08
CA ASP A 47 -10.65 20.22 -0.14
C ASP A 47 -10.77 20.89 1.24
N PHE A 48 -10.93 20.09 2.30
CA PHE A 48 -10.91 20.61 3.67
C PHE A 48 -9.51 20.90 4.21
N GLY A 49 -8.46 20.35 3.59
CA GLY A 49 -7.06 20.58 3.99
C GLY A 49 -6.71 22.07 4.08
N PRO A 50 -6.92 22.87 3.01
CA PRO A 50 -6.71 24.31 3.03
C PRO A 50 -7.50 25.05 4.12
N LEU A 51 -8.78 24.69 4.32
CA LEU A 51 -9.65 25.36 5.31
C LEU A 51 -9.15 25.18 6.74
N MET A 52 -8.50 24.07 7.02
CA MET A 52 -7.93 23.78 8.33
C MET A 52 -6.79 24.73 8.72
N LEU A 53 -6.18 25.49 7.80
CA LEU A 53 -5.29 26.61 8.13
C LEU A 53 -6.00 27.66 9.00
N VAL A 54 -7.24 28.00 8.68
CA VAL A 54 -8.02 28.97 9.46
C VAL A 54 -8.55 28.35 10.75
N VAL A 55 -9.15 27.15 10.64
CA VAL A 55 -9.76 26.45 11.79
C VAL A 55 -8.72 26.17 12.87
N SER A 56 -7.55 25.67 12.49
CA SER A 56 -6.46 25.40 13.43
C SER A 56 -5.92 26.67 14.08
N GLY A 57 -5.82 27.77 13.33
CA GLY A 57 -5.47 29.08 13.88
C GLY A 57 -6.45 29.53 14.97
N ILE A 58 -7.75 29.37 14.74
CA ILE A 58 -8.80 29.66 15.73
C ILE A 58 -8.63 28.78 16.97
N LEU A 59 -8.47 27.46 16.80
CA LEU A 59 -8.32 26.51 17.89
C LEU A 59 -7.08 26.82 18.76
N ILE A 60 -5.92 27.05 18.15
CA ILE A 60 -4.69 27.43 18.85
C ILE A 60 -4.88 28.72 19.65
N GLY A 61 -5.52 29.73 19.05
CA GLY A 61 -5.84 30.98 19.73
C GLY A 61 -6.73 30.76 20.95
N LEU A 62 -7.79 29.96 20.81
CA LEU A 62 -8.70 29.65 21.92
C LEU A 62 -8.01 28.86 23.03
N VAL A 63 -7.24 27.82 22.71
CA VAL A 63 -6.51 27.01 23.70
C VAL A 63 -5.53 27.87 24.48
N THR A 64 -4.75 28.70 23.79
CA THR A 64 -3.78 29.61 24.39
C THR A 64 -4.46 30.59 25.35
N ARG A 65 -5.63 31.12 24.96
CA ARG A 65 -6.41 32.04 25.79
C ARG A 65 -7.03 31.37 27.02
N LEU A 66 -7.62 30.19 26.85
CA LEU A 66 -8.32 29.47 27.91
C LEU A 66 -7.34 29.08 29.04
N HIS A 67 -6.18 28.54 28.65
CA HIS A 67 -5.17 28.05 29.57
C HIS A 67 -4.26 29.17 30.11
N GLY A 68 -3.88 30.12 29.26
CA GLY A 68 -2.98 31.21 29.63
C GLY A 68 -3.61 32.36 30.40
N ARG A 69 -4.90 32.62 30.13
CA ARG A 69 -5.67 33.78 30.64
C ARG A 69 -4.94 35.12 30.43
N GLY A 70 -4.13 35.18 29.37
CA GLY A 70 -3.16 36.23 29.11
C GLY A 70 -3.73 37.51 28.49
N TYR A 71 -3.25 38.65 28.97
CA TYR A 71 -3.49 39.99 28.40
C TYR A 71 -2.22 40.55 27.73
N GLN A 72 -1.06 39.89 27.93
CA GLN A 72 0.24 40.37 27.44
C GLN A 72 0.56 39.89 26.02
N LYS A 73 1.49 40.57 25.34
CA LYS A 73 1.91 40.23 23.96
C LYS A 73 2.49 38.82 23.82
N VAL A 74 3.13 38.28 24.88
CA VAL A 74 3.76 36.94 24.87
C VAL A 74 2.81 35.81 24.47
N PHE A 75 1.52 35.91 24.83
CA PHE A 75 0.52 34.90 24.47
C PHE A 75 0.22 34.89 22.96
N GLY A 76 0.27 36.05 22.32
CA GLY A 76 0.19 36.13 20.85
C GLY A 76 1.39 35.49 20.17
N VAL A 77 2.59 35.66 20.73
CA VAL A 77 3.82 35.03 20.21
C VAL A 77 3.76 33.51 20.34
N ILE A 78 3.29 32.98 21.48
CA ILE A 78 3.10 31.53 21.68
C ILE A 78 2.13 30.97 20.63
N ALA A 79 0.97 31.61 20.45
CA ALA A 79 -0.02 31.17 19.47
C ALA A 79 0.48 31.24 18.03
N PHE A 80 1.24 32.27 17.68
CA PHE A 80 1.90 32.40 16.37
C PHE A 80 2.85 31.23 16.10
N ILE A 81 3.76 30.94 17.05
CA ILE A 81 4.74 29.86 16.91
C ILE A 81 4.03 28.51 16.77
N LEU A 82 3.00 28.24 17.59
CA LEU A 82 2.23 27.00 17.52
C LEU A 82 1.52 26.82 16.17
N HIS A 83 0.88 27.88 15.67
CA HIS A 83 0.19 27.79 14.39
C HIS A 83 1.16 27.64 13.22
N ALA A 84 2.31 28.32 13.25
CA ALA A 84 3.37 28.15 12.25
C ALA A 84 3.94 26.72 12.28
N TRP A 85 4.20 26.17 13.47
CA TRP A 85 4.66 24.80 13.64
C TRP A 85 3.64 23.78 13.13
N LEU A 86 2.36 23.95 13.46
CA LEU A 86 1.29 23.08 12.99
C LEU A 86 1.13 23.14 11.46
N ALA A 87 1.18 24.34 10.87
CA ALA A 87 1.12 24.50 9.41
C ALA A 87 2.33 23.85 8.72
N PHE A 88 3.53 23.94 9.32
CA PHE A 88 4.71 23.24 8.83
C PHE A 88 4.53 21.72 8.85
N LEU A 89 3.99 21.16 9.94
CA LEU A 89 3.70 19.73 10.02
C LEU A 89 2.66 19.28 9.01
N ALA A 90 1.57 20.04 8.86
CA ALA A 90 0.53 19.73 7.89
C ALA A 90 1.05 19.78 6.46
N LEU A 91 1.97 20.71 6.14
CA LEU A 91 2.67 20.73 4.86
C LEU A 91 3.57 19.51 4.68
N ALA A 92 4.37 19.16 5.70
CA ALA A 92 5.29 18.02 5.65
C ALA A 92 4.58 16.65 5.54
N LEU A 93 3.31 16.59 5.94
CA LEU A 93 2.44 15.43 5.82
C LEU A 93 1.51 15.51 4.60
N ASP A 94 1.71 16.47 3.69
CA ASP A 94 0.89 16.70 2.50
C ASP A 94 -0.62 16.87 2.77
N LEU A 95 -1.00 17.36 3.96
CA LEU A 95 -2.41 17.56 4.39
C LEU A 95 -3.03 18.88 3.91
N ILE A 96 -2.29 19.67 3.14
CA ILE A 96 -2.69 21.03 2.72
C ILE A 96 -3.01 21.10 1.23
N VAL A 97 -2.27 20.38 0.40
CA VAL A 97 -2.30 20.57 -1.06
C VAL A 97 -3.24 19.53 -1.68
N SER A 98 -4.39 19.98 -2.19
CA SER A 98 -5.14 19.23 -3.20
C SER A 98 -4.67 19.65 -4.60
N ASN A 99 -4.84 18.79 -5.59
CA ASN A 99 -4.33 18.99 -6.97
C ASN A 99 -4.77 20.32 -7.63
N ASP A 100 -5.87 20.93 -7.15
CA ASP A 100 -6.48 22.13 -7.76
C ASP A 100 -6.36 23.41 -6.91
N THR A 101 -5.64 23.38 -5.78
CA THR A 101 -5.57 24.55 -4.90
C THR A 101 -4.49 25.57 -5.31
N TRP A 102 -4.90 26.81 -5.59
CA TRP A 102 -3.99 27.91 -5.93
C TRP A 102 -3.15 28.36 -4.72
N LEU A 103 -1.83 28.49 -4.91
CA LEU A 103 -0.90 28.89 -3.84
C LEU A 103 -1.23 30.25 -3.20
N MET A 104 -1.82 31.18 -3.97
CA MET A 104 -2.30 32.46 -3.45
C MET A 104 -3.43 32.28 -2.42
N VAL A 105 -4.36 31.34 -2.66
CA VAL A 105 -5.46 31.04 -1.74
C VAL A 105 -4.92 30.45 -0.44
N LEU A 106 -3.95 29.54 -0.52
CA LEU A 106 -3.25 29.00 0.65
C LEU A 106 -2.57 30.10 1.47
N GLY A 107 -1.90 31.04 0.80
CA GLY A 107 -1.29 32.21 1.45
C GLY A 107 -2.30 33.06 2.21
N ILE A 108 -3.45 33.35 1.59
CA ILE A 108 -4.53 34.13 2.23
C ILE A 108 -5.08 33.39 3.44
N LEU A 109 -5.40 32.09 3.30
CA LEU A 109 -5.93 31.27 4.40
C LEU A 109 -4.94 31.16 5.56
N TYR A 110 -3.64 31.01 5.27
CA TYR A 110 -2.60 31.01 6.29
C TYR A 110 -2.52 32.35 7.03
N VAL A 111 -2.54 33.48 6.31
CA VAL A 111 -2.53 34.81 6.94
C VAL A 111 -3.77 35.01 7.84
N ILE A 112 -4.95 34.57 7.38
CA ILE A 112 -6.17 34.59 8.20
C ILE A 112 -6.01 33.69 9.44
N GLY A 113 -5.42 32.51 9.30
CA GLY A 113 -5.16 31.59 10.42
C GLY A 113 -4.19 32.18 11.46
N VAL A 114 -3.08 32.76 11.00
CA VAL A 114 -2.11 33.50 11.82
C VAL A 114 -2.77 34.66 12.55
N TRP A 115 -3.52 35.50 11.83
CA TRP A 115 -4.21 36.64 12.43
C TRP A 115 -5.21 36.18 13.48
N SER A 116 -6.01 35.15 13.16
CA SER A 116 -7.01 34.57 14.06
C SER A 116 -6.38 34.00 15.33
N SER A 117 -5.27 33.27 15.22
CA SER A 117 -4.57 32.69 16.37
C SER A 117 -4.04 33.76 17.32
N VAL A 118 -3.35 34.77 16.80
CA VAL A 118 -2.76 35.87 17.57
C VAL A 118 -3.84 36.76 18.20
N PHE A 119 -4.92 37.01 17.46
CA PHE A 119 -6.04 37.83 17.95
C PHE A 119 -6.80 37.13 19.07
N LEU A 120 -7.14 35.84 18.88
CA LEU A 120 -7.92 35.08 19.87
C LEU A 120 -7.12 34.67 21.10
N ALA A 121 -5.79 34.50 20.99
CA ALA A 121 -4.92 34.14 22.11
C ALA A 121 -4.90 35.15 23.26
N ARG A 122 -5.24 36.41 22.99
CA ARG A 122 -5.23 37.49 23.99
C ARG A 122 -6.64 37.80 24.47
N LYS A 123 -6.80 37.97 25.79
CA LYS A 123 -8.02 38.57 26.34
C LYS A 123 -8.01 40.08 26.08
N LYS A 124 -9.16 40.62 25.67
CA LYS A 124 -9.36 42.07 25.57
C LYS A 124 -9.57 42.66 26.98
N VAL A 125 -8.97 43.80 27.23
CA VAL A 125 -9.23 44.59 28.44
C VAL A 125 -10.52 45.38 28.19
N PRO A 126 -11.51 45.39 29.11
CA PRO A 126 -12.69 46.23 28.97
C PRO A 126 -12.30 47.71 28.98
N PHE A 127 -12.96 48.54 28.16
CA PHE A 127 -12.62 49.97 28.04
C PHE A 127 -12.55 50.71 29.38
N SER A 128 -13.45 50.38 30.31
CA SER A 128 -13.48 50.94 31.67
C SER A 128 -12.19 50.68 32.47
N GLU A 129 -11.49 49.58 32.19
CA GLU A 129 -10.29 49.14 32.91
C GLU A 129 -8.98 49.49 32.19
N HIS A 130 -9.03 50.13 31.01
CA HIS A 130 -7.82 50.45 30.21
C HIS A 130 -6.81 51.33 30.96
N ARG A 131 -7.29 52.31 31.74
CA ARG A 131 -6.41 53.23 32.49
C ARG A 131 -5.66 52.49 33.60
N ALA A 132 -6.38 51.69 34.38
CA ALA A 132 -5.81 50.83 35.43
C ALA A 132 -4.82 49.81 34.84
N PHE A 133 -5.15 49.22 33.69
CA PHE A 133 -4.25 48.30 33.00
C PHE A 133 -2.99 48.98 32.48
N PHE A 134 -3.10 50.16 31.88
CA PHE A 134 -1.94 50.92 31.40
C PHE A 134 -0.99 51.28 32.55
N GLU A 135 -1.54 51.74 33.68
CA GLU A 135 -0.77 52.11 34.86
C GLU A 135 -0.02 50.90 35.45
N LEU A 136 -0.70 49.77 35.64
CA LEU A 136 -0.10 48.57 36.23
C LEU A 136 0.81 47.81 35.25
N ALA A 137 0.38 47.60 34.01
CA ALA A 137 1.06 46.72 33.06
C ALA A 137 2.17 47.40 32.25
N GLU A 138 2.04 48.71 31.96
CA GLU A 138 2.99 49.44 31.11
C GLU A 138 3.85 50.42 31.90
N LYS A 139 3.25 51.25 32.77
CA LYS A 139 3.99 52.27 33.54
C LYS A 139 4.77 51.67 34.71
N GLN A 140 4.12 50.84 35.53
CA GLN A 140 4.74 50.23 36.73
C GLN A 140 5.40 48.87 36.45
N GLN A 141 5.16 48.28 35.27
CA GLN A 141 5.61 46.93 34.90
C GLN A 141 5.30 45.88 35.98
N HIS A 142 4.01 45.56 36.11
CA HIS A 142 3.45 44.63 37.07
C HIS A 142 4.32 43.40 37.38
N ALA A 143 4.42 43.02 38.66
CA ALA A 143 5.26 41.93 39.15
C ALA A 143 4.98 40.57 38.46
N SER A 144 3.78 40.38 37.91
CA SER A 144 3.44 39.17 37.15
C SER A 144 4.34 38.93 35.92
N ARG A 145 4.96 39.96 35.33
CA ARG A 145 5.98 39.81 34.27
C ARG A 145 7.28 39.18 34.79
N LYS A 146 7.62 39.44 36.05
CA LYS A 146 8.86 38.97 36.68
C LYS A 146 8.72 37.53 37.22
N LYS A 147 7.50 37.04 37.41
CA LYS A 147 7.19 35.66 37.84
C LYS A 147 7.70 34.65 36.80
N LEU A 148 8.44 33.62 37.24
CA LEU A 148 9.05 32.59 36.39
C LEU A 148 8.07 31.96 35.39
N LYS A 149 6.85 31.65 35.83
CA LYS A 149 5.75 31.10 35.00
C LYS A 149 5.37 31.94 33.77
N ASN A 150 5.77 33.21 33.72
CA ASN A 150 5.48 34.13 32.63
C ASN A 150 6.74 34.56 31.87
N ARG A 151 7.93 34.07 32.27
CA ARG A 151 9.19 34.43 31.61
C ARG A 151 9.34 33.64 30.31
N TRP A 152 9.69 34.35 29.25
CA TRP A 152 9.82 33.79 27.90
C TRP A 152 10.84 32.66 27.83
N PHE A 153 11.96 32.74 28.56
CA PHE A 153 13.00 31.72 28.57
C PHE A 153 12.59 30.41 29.28
N ILE A 154 11.44 30.38 29.97
CA ILE A 154 10.84 29.14 30.50
C ILE A 154 9.69 28.68 29.62
N ALA A 155 8.81 29.62 29.22
CA ALA A 155 7.66 29.30 28.39
C ALA A 155 8.04 28.79 26.99
N LEU A 156 9.08 29.34 26.35
CA LEU A 156 9.51 28.92 25.02
C LEU A 156 10.14 27.53 24.99
N PRO A 157 11.10 27.16 25.87
CA PRO A 157 11.56 25.77 25.92
C PRO A 157 10.44 24.78 26.22
N ALA A 158 9.54 25.11 27.15
CA ALA A 158 8.38 24.27 27.44
C ALA A 158 7.44 24.11 26.22
N LEU A 159 7.25 25.18 25.45
CA LEU A 159 6.50 25.15 24.20
C LEU A 159 7.13 24.17 23.21
N LEU A 160 8.44 24.28 23.00
CA LEU A 160 9.17 23.44 22.04
C LEU A 160 9.09 21.96 22.44
N VAL A 161 9.40 21.64 23.71
CA VAL A 161 9.37 20.25 24.19
C VAL A 161 7.96 19.64 24.09
N SER A 162 6.94 20.37 24.55
CA SER A 162 5.55 19.88 24.49
C SER A 162 5.05 19.74 23.05
N SER A 163 5.37 20.70 22.17
CA SER A 163 4.98 20.63 20.76
C SER A 163 5.68 19.47 20.06
N LEU A 164 6.98 19.27 20.26
CA LEU A 164 7.73 18.16 19.66
C LEU A 164 7.19 16.81 20.12
N ALA A 165 6.96 16.62 21.42
CA ALA A 165 6.39 15.39 21.95
C ALA A 165 4.99 15.10 21.39
N ALA A 166 4.13 16.11 21.35
CA ALA A 166 2.78 15.98 20.78
C ALA A 166 2.79 15.71 19.28
N SER A 167 3.72 16.33 18.54
CA SER A 167 3.88 16.13 17.09
C SER A 167 4.36 14.72 16.79
N TRP A 168 5.31 14.21 17.57
CA TRP A 168 5.80 12.83 17.42
C TRP A 168 4.66 11.82 17.60
N LEU A 169 3.83 11.99 18.63
CA LEU A 169 2.64 11.15 18.83
C LEU A 169 1.63 11.27 17.68
N ALA A 170 1.44 12.47 17.14
CA ALA A 170 0.50 12.72 16.05
C ALA A 170 0.95 12.05 14.75
N ILE A 171 2.23 12.23 14.39
CA ILE A 171 2.83 11.63 13.19
C ILE A 171 2.77 10.11 13.29
N TYR A 172 3.14 9.53 14.44
CA TYR A 172 3.05 8.09 14.64
C TYR A 172 1.61 7.57 14.49
N GLY A 173 0.63 8.27 15.09
CA GLY A 173 -0.78 7.92 14.97
C GLY A 173 -1.31 8.01 13.54
N ILE A 174 -0.92 9.05 12.79
CA ILE A 174 -1.30 9.24 11.38
C ILE A 174 -0.68 8.15 10.51
N ALA A 175 0.63 7.88 10.64
CA ALA A 175 1.32 6.84 9.88
C ALA A 175 0.70 5.45 10.10
N MET A 176 0.35 5.13 11.35
CA MET A 176 -0.34 3.87 11.66
C MET A 176 -1.74 3.82 11.03
N ALA A 177 -2.48 4.92 11.02
CA ALA A 177 -3.80 4.98 10.39
C ALA A 177 -3.73 4.84 8.86
N GLU A 178 -2.76 5.49 8.21
CA GLU A 178 -2.52 5.35 6.76
C GLU A 178 -2.18 3.91 6.39
N GLN A 179 -1.31 3.26 7.16
CA GLN A 179 -0.96 1.86 6.92
C GLN A 179 -2.20 0.95 6.99
N LEU A 180 -3.06 1.14 8.00
CA LEU A 180 -4.31 0.37 8.13
C LEU A 180 -5.27 0.60 6.96
N LEU A 181 -5.37 1.84 6.45
CA LEU A 181 -6.19 2.15 5.27
C LEU A 181 -5.64 1.46 4.01
N GLN A 182 -4.32 1.50 3.80
CA GLN A 182 -3.67 0.84 2.67
C GLN A 182 -3.83 -0.69 2.72
N GLU A 183 -3.63 -1.30 3.88
CA GLU A 183 -3.82 -2.74 4.07
C GLU A 183 -5.25 -3.17 3.76
N LYS A 184 -6.24 -2.38 4.19
CA LYS A 184 -7.65 -2.64 3.89
C LYS A 184 -7.94 -2.57 2.39
N GLU A 185 -7.43 -1.56 1.70
CA GLU A 185 -7.61 -1.44 0.24
C GLU A 185 -6.96 -2.60 -0.52
N ILE A 186 -5.76 -3.02 -0.11
CA ILE A 186 -5.05 -4.16 -0.72
C ILE A 186 -5.86 -5.44 -0.50
N PHE A 187 -6.33 -5.66 0.72
CA PHE A 187 -7.15 -6.82 1.05
C PHE A 187 -8.44 -6.87 0.24
N GLU A 188 -9.17 -5.76 0.13
CA GLU A 188 -10.39 -5.67 -0.69
C GLU A 188 -10.12 -5.94 -2.17
N LYS A 189 -9.02 -5.40 -2.73
CA LYS A 189 -8.61 -5.68 -4.12
C LYS A 189 -8.29 -7.16 -4.33
N GLN A 190 -7.56 -7.77 -3.41
CA GLN A 190 -7.25 -9.21 -3.46
C GLN A 190 -8.52 -10.06 -3.38
N GLN A 191 -9.44 -9.71 -2.49
CA GLN A 191 -10.69 -10.45 -2.31
C GLN A 191 -11.59 -10.37 -3.55
N LEU A 192 -11.68 -9.19 -4.18
CA LEU A 192 -12.41 -8.98 -5.43
C LEU A 192 -11.80 -9.80 -6.58
N GLN A 193 -10.47 -9.85 -6.64
CA GLN A 193 -9.74 -10.65 -7.63
C GLN A 193 -9.98 -12.15 -7.42
N ALA A 194 -9.91 -12.64 -6.18
CA ALA A 194 -10.21 -14.03 -5.84
C ALA A 194 -11.66 -14.42 -6.22
N GLN A 195 -12.64 -13.55 -5.97
CA GLN A 195 -14.03 -13.78 -6.38
C GLN A 195 -14.20 -13.85 -7.90
N ARG A 196 -13.48 -13.01 -8.66
CA ARG A 196 -13.47 -13.06 -10.14
C ARG A 196 -12.86 -14.37 -10.63
N SER A 197 -11.76 -14.81 -10.03
CA SER A 197 -11.12 -16.09 -10.35
C SER A 197 -12.04 -17.27 -10.05
N ALA A 198 -12.72 -17.29 -8.90
CA ALA A 198 -13.67 -18.34 -8.53
C ALA A 198 -14.85 -18.43 -9.50
N LYS A 199 -15.37 -17.29 -10.00
CA LYS A 199 -16.42 -17.28 -11.04
C LYS A 199 -15.96 -17.81 -12.40
N SER A 200 -14.64 -17.87 -12.64
CA SER A 200 -14.06 -18.35 -13.90
C SER A 200 -13.70 -19.83 -13.88
N GLU A 201 -13.92 -20.51 -12.75
CA GLU A 201 -13.74 -21.95 -12.64
C GLU A 201 -14.73 -22.70 -13.54
N ILE A 202 -14.23 -23.78 -14.13
CA ILE A 202 -15.06 -24.72 -14.89
C ILE A 202 -15.50 -25.88 -14.00
N ASP A 203 -16.62 -26.48 -14.36
CA ASP A 203 -17.01 -27.77 -13.80
C ASP A 203 -16.03 -28.86 -14.28
N VAL A 204 -15.35 -29.48 -13.32
CA VAL A 204 -14.37 -30.57 -13.56
C VAL A 204 -14.98 -31.96 -13.41
N SER A 205 -16.32 -32.05 -13.31
CA SER A 205 -17.05 -33.31 -13.45
C SER A 205 -16.79 -33.94 -14.83
N PRO A 206 -16.93 -35.26 -14.98
CA PRO A 206 -16.84 -35.91 -16.29
C PRO A 206 -17.75 -35.28 -17.34
N GLU A 207 -18.94 -34.82 -16.96
CA GLU A 207 -19.92 -34.14 -17.80
C GLU A 207 -19.44 -32.74 -18.22
N GLY A 208 -18.88 -31.98 -17.27
CA GLY A 208 -18.31 -30.66 -17.52
C GLY A 208 -17.11 -30.72 -18.46
N ILE A 209 -16.22 -31.69 -18.27
CA ILE A 209 -15.05 -31.88 -19.15
C ILE A 209 -15.49 -32.33 -20.55
N LYS A 210 -16.50 -33.19 -20.68
CA LYS A 210 -17.05 -33.63 -21.98
C LYS A 210 -17.50 -32.47 -22.87
N ALA A 211 -18.00 -31.37 -22.29
CA ALA A 211 -18.41 -30.19 -23.04
C ALA A 211 -17.25 -29.38 -23.63
N LEU A 212 -16.01 -29.60 -23.15
CA LEU A 212 -14.82 -28.87 -23.59
C LEU A 212 -14.07 -29.61 -24.70
N SER A 213 -13.47 -28.87 -25.64
CA SER A 213 -12.50 -29.46 -26.57
C SER A 213 -11.27 -29.95 -25.81
N THR A 214 -10.53 -30.91 -26.37
CA THR A 214 -9.31 -31.44 -25.72
C THR A 214 -8.27 -30.33 -25.51
N ARG A 215 -8.14 -29.43 -26.49
CA ARG A 215 -7.29 -28.23 -26.39
C ARG A 215 -7.73 -27.34 -25.23
N GLN A 216 -9.01 -27.01 -25.12
CA GLN A 216 -9.52 -26.19 -24.00
C GLN A 216 -9.29 -26.87 -22.65
N ALA A 217 -9.55 -28.17 -22.56
CA ALA A 217 -9.34 -28.94 -21.34
C ALA A 217 -7.85 -28.95 -20.92
N LEU A 218 -6.91 -29.11 -21.86
CA LEU A 218 -5.47 -29.02 -21.59
C LEU A 218 -5.07 -27.63 -21.07
N HIS A 219 -5.61 -26.56 -21.66
CA HIS A 219 -5.35 -25.19 -21.18
C HIS A 219 -5.93 -24.94 -19.78
N TYR A 220 -7.10 -25.48 -19.44
CA TYR A 220 -7.63 -25.42 -18.07
C TYR A 220 -6.82 -26.28 -17.09
N ALA A 221 -6.34 -27.46 -17.51
CA ALA A 221 -5.44 -28.27 -16.70
C ALA A 221 -4.14 -27.50 -16.38
N TYR A 222 -3.57 -26.83 -17.38
CA TYR A 222 -2.41 -25.95 -17.18
C TYR A 222 -2.76 -24.76 -16.27
N ALA A 223 -3.94 -24.15 -16.42
CA ALA A 223 -4.35 -23.03 -15.58
C ALA A 223 -4.50 -23.43 -14.10
N TYR A 224 -5.10 -24.59 -13.83
CA TYR A 224 -5.17 -25.14 -12.47
C TYR A 224 -3.80 -25.54 -11.93
N PHE A 225 -2.88 -26.02 -12.76
CA PHE A 225 -1.52 -26.38 -12.31
C PHE A 225 -0.63 -25.15 -12.07
N SER A 226 -0.65 -24.16 -12.95
CA SER A 226 0.25 -22.99 -12.88
C SER A 226 -0.29 -21.84 -12.03
N GLY A 227 -1.61 -21.77 -11.82
CA GLY A 227 -2.27 -20.60 -11.23
C GLY A 227 -2.41 -19.42 -12.20
N TYR A 228 -2.19 -19.64 -13.51
CA TYR A 228 -2.32 -18.62 -14.54
C TYR A 228 -3.10 -19.15 -15.74
N ARG A 229 -4.08 -18.38 -16.21
CA ARG A 229 -4.91 -18.80 -17.35
C ARG A 229 -4.39 -18.20 -18.64
N ILE A 230 -3.98 -19.08 -19.55
CA ILE A 230 -3.71 -18.74 -20.95
C ILE A 230 -4.77 -19.44 -21.79
N ASP A 231 -5.49 -18.70 -22.63
CA ASP A 231 -6.52 -19.30 -23.49
C ASP A 231 -5.91 -20.08 -24.66
N GLU A 232 -6.75 -20.82 -25.39
CA GLU A 232 -6.31 -21.65 -26.53
C GLU A 232 -5.63 -20.88 -27.66
N PHE A 233 -5.78 -19.55 -27.68
CA PHE A 233 -5.16 -18.64 -28.65
C PHE A 233 -3.86 -18.03 -28.12
N GLY A 234 -3.38 -18.44 -26.94
CA GLY A 234 -2.18 -17.90 -26.32
C GLY A 234 -2.38 -16.57 -25.60
N ARG A 235 -3.61 -16.10 -25.40
CA ARG A 235 -3.87 -14.83 -24.70
C ARG A 235 -3.87 -15.05 -23.19
N ASN A 236 -3.04 -14.30 -22.49
CA ASN A 236 -3.02 -14.29 -21.03
C ASN A 236 -4.31 -13.66 -20.49
N LYS A 237 -5.04 -14.42 -19.65
CA LYS A 237 -6.28 -14.00 -18.97
C LYS A 237 -6.02 -13.64 -17.50
N GLY A 238 -4.78 -13.69 -17.04
CA GLY A 238 -4.36 -13.33 -15.69
C GLY A 238 -4.32 -14.52 -14.73
N GLN A 239 -4.40 -14.20 -13.43
CA GLN A 239 -4.37 -15.19 -12.37
C GLN A 239 -5.59 -16.11 -12.41
N PHE A 240 -5.38 -17.37 -12.05
CA PHE A 240 -6.38 -18.43 -11.98
C PHE A 240 -6.23 -19.22 -10.69
N VAL A 241 -7.26 -19.97 -10.32
CA VAL A 241 -7.22 -20.77 -9.09
C VAL A 241 -6.24 -21.93 -9.28
N HIS A 242 -5.24 -22.03 -8.40
CA HIS A 242 -4.30 -23.15 -8.40
C HIS A 242 -4.90 -24.36 -7.68
N SER A 243 -4.91 -25.51 -8.33
CA SER A 243 -5.36 -26.80 -7.79
C SER A 243 -4.78 -27.96 -8.61
N GLU A 244 -3.70 -28.56 -8.12
CA GLU A 244 -3.12 -29.76 -8.74
C GLU A 244 -4.13 -30.90 -8.87
N PHE A 245 -5.03 -31.05 -7.89
CA PHE A 245 -6.09 -32.07 -7.93
C PHE A 245 -7.00 -31.87 -9.14
N LYS A 246 -7.46 -30.64 -9.41
CA LYS A 246 -8.31 -30.35 -10.58
C LYS A 246 -7.55 -30.53 -11.88
N ALA A 247 -6.28 -30.12 -11.94
CA ALA A 247 -5.41 -30.34 -13.10
C ALA A 247 -5.26 -31.84 -13.41
N LYS A 248 -4.88 -32.66 -12.43
CA LYS A 248 -4.76 -34.12 -12.57
C LYS A 248 -6.10 -34.78 -12.92
N THR A 249 -7.20 -34.29 -12.37
CA THR A 249 -8.54 -34.79 -12.70
C THR A 249 -8.86 -34.61 -14.18
N ILE A 250 -8.59 -33.41 -14.73
CA ILE A 250 -8.79 -33.13 -16.16
C ILE A 250 -7.88 -34.02 -17.01
N LEU A 251 -6.57 -34.07 -16.69
CA LEU A 251 -5.60 -34.87 -17.44
C LEU A 251 -5.93 -36.37 -17.44
N ARG A 252 -6.37 -36.91 -16.30
CA ARG A 252 -6.82 -38.30 -16.17
C ARG A 252 -8.06 -38.56 -17.02
N HIS A 253 -9.04 -37.64 -17.01
CA HIS A 253 -10.20 -37.77 -17.87
C HIS A 253 -9.82 -37.78 -19.36
N LEU A 254 -8.94 -36.88 -19.80
CA LEU A 254 -8.46 -36.84 -21.18
C LEU A 254 -7.72 -38.14 -21.57
N THR A 255 -6.93 -38.68 -20.65
CA THR A 255 -6.19 -39.94 -20.84
C THR A 255 -7.14 -41.14 -20.94
N GLU A 256 -8.07 -41.28 -19.99
CA GLU A 256 -8.93 -42.47 -19.86
C GLU A 256 -10.11 -42.46 -20.84
N GLN A 257 -10.71 -41.30 -21.11
CA GLN A 257 -11.94 -41.19 -21.90
C GLN A 257 -11.69 -40.77 -23.34
N ARG A 258 -10.64 -40.00 -23.60
CA ARG A 258 -10.30 -39.50 -24.95
C ARG A 258 -9.03 -40.11 -25.52
N ASN A 259 -8.34 -40.95 -24.74
CA ASN A 259 -7.09 -41.59 -25.13
C ASN A 259 -6.02 -40.59 -25.61
N ASP A 260 -6.01 -39.37 -25.05
CA ASP A 260 -5.13 -38.30 -25.49
C ASP A 260 -3.68 -38.55 -25.04
N PRO A 261 -2.71 -38.68 -25.97
CA PRO A 261 -1.36 -39.08 -25.61
C PRO A 261 -0.55 -37.93 -25.00
N ARG A 262 -0.86 -36.66 -25.33
CA ARG A 262 -0.23 -35.48 -24.70
C ARG A 262 -0.67 -35.32 -23.25
N ALA A 263 -1.95 -35.55 -22.95
CA ALA A 263 -2.44 -35.57 -21.58
C ALA A 263 -1.78 -36.68 -20.75
N LEU A 264 -1.56 -37.86 -21.33
CA LEU A 264 -0.84 -38.96 -20.69
C LEU A 264 0.63 -38.60 -20.41
N PHE A 265 1.31 -37.95 -21.37
CA PHE A 265 2.67 -37.43 -21.19
C PHE A 265 2.73 -36.44 -20.02
N ILE A 266 1.89 -35.41 -20.05
CA ILE A 266 1.86 -34.37 -19.00
C ILE A 266 1.55 -34.99 -17.63
N LEU A 267 0.59 -35.90 -17.56
CA LEU A 267 0.26 -36.61 -16.33
C LEU A 267 1.46 -37.43 -15.82
N GLY A 268 2.22 -38.05 -16.73
CA GLY A 268 3.46 -38.77 -16.42
C GLY A 268 4.54 -37.86 -15.84
N VAL A 269 4.78 -36.69 -16.46
CA VAL A 269 5.73 -35.68 -15.97
C VAL A 269 5.35 -35.21 -14.56
N ILE A 270 4.07 -34.87 -14.33
CA ILE A 270 3.61 -34.36 -13.03
C ILE A 270 3.67 -35.43 -11.94
N ASN A 271 3.34 -36.69 -12.26
CA ASN A 271 3.35 -37.76 -11.26
C ASN A 271 4.78 -38.20 -10.88
N GLY A 272 5.72 -38.11 -11.83
CA GLY A 272 7.11 -38.47 -11.62
C GLY A 272 7.32 -39.94 -11.20
N GLY A 273 8.55 -40.26 -10.81
CA GLY A 273 8.94 -41.60 -10.36
C GLY A 273 8.69 -42.70 -11.39
N SER A 274 8.66 -43.96 -10.93
CA SER A 274 8.53 -45.13 -11.81
C SER A 274 7.17 -45.21 -12.52
N GLN A 275 6.11 -44.72 -11.88
CA GLN A 275 4.78 -44.66 -12.48
C GLN A 275 4.71 -43.59 -13.57
N GLY A 276 5.26 -42.40 -13.31
CA GLY A 276 5.34 -41.32 -14.30
C GLY A 276 6.16 -41.71 -15.52
N SER A 277 7.33 -42.34 -15.32
CA SER A 277 8.16 -42.82 -16.43
C SER A 277 7.43 -43.81 -17.35
N LYS A 278 6.62 -44.72 -16.79
CA LYS A 278 5.78 -45.64 -17.59
C LYS A 278 4.72 -44.89 -18.40
N GLN A 279 4.12 -43.85 -17.83
CA GLN A 279 3.13 -43.02 -18.54
C GLN A 279 3.77 -42.24 -19.69
N VAL A 280 4.95 -41.65 -19.46
CA VAL A 280 5.73 -40.97 -20.52
C VAL A 280 6.11 -41.95 -21.63
N GLU A 281 6.52 -43.17 -21.29
CA GLU A 281 6.81 -44.22 -22.26
C GLU A 281 5.59 -44.61 -23.11
N GLN A 282 4.45 -44.84 -22.47
CA GLN A 282 3.20 -45.12 -23.17
C GLN A 282 2.75 -43.97 -24.07
N ALA A 283 2.98 -42.72 -23.66
CA ALA A 283 2.68 -41.56 -24.50
C ALA A 283 3.57 -41.52 -25.75
N ALA A 284 4.86 -41.82 -25.61
CA ALA A 284 5.80 -41.89 -26.74
C ALA A 284 5.43 -43.03 -27.72
N GLU A 285 5.05 -44.20 -27.21
CA GLU A 285 4.55 -45.33 -28.02
C GLU A 285 3.29 -44.96 -28.81
N ARG A 286 2.43 -44.11 -28.22
CA ARG A 286 1.24 -43.53 -28.86
C ARG A 286 1.54 -42.35 -29.78
N GLN A 287 2.80 -42.18 -30.16
CA GLN A 287 3.26 -41.17 -31.12
C GLN A 287 3.19 -39.72 -30.64
N ASP A 288 3.16 -39.44 -29.33
CA ASP A 288 3.31 -38.07 -28.85
C ASP A 288 4.74 -37.56 -29.03
N ASP A 289 4.91 -36.45 -29.74
CA ASP A 289 6.24 -35.93 -30.10
C ASP A 289 7.00 -35.35 -28.90
N TYR A 290 6.30 -34.69 -27.96
CA TYR A 290 6.93 -34.23 -26.73
C TYR A 290 7.40 -35.39 -25.86
N ALA A 291 6.61 -36.45 -25.73
CA ALA A 291 7.03 -37.65 -25.02
C ALA A 291 8.26 -38.32 -25.66
N LYS A 292 8.33 -38.39 -26.99
CA LYS A 292 9.51 -38.88 -27.73
C LYS A 292 10.73 -37.99 -27.47
N LEU A 293 10.56 -36.66 -27.56
CA LEU A 293 11.62 -35.70 -27.26
C LEU A 293 12.13 -35.92 -25.83
N PHE A 294 11.22 -35.94 -24.85
CA PHE A 294 11.54 -36.10 -23.43
C PHE A 294 12.32 -37.38 -23.16
N LYS A 295 11.90 -38.52 -23.72
CA LYS A 295 12.66 -39.79 -23.62
C LYS A 295 14.03 -39.71 -24.26
N THR A 296 14.16 -39.00 -25.39
CA THR A 296 15.43 -38.85 -26.08
C THR A 296 16.39 -37.96 -25.29
N ILE A 297 15.88 -36.91 -24.66
CA ILE A 297 16.63 -36.06 -23.73
C ILE A 297 17.07 -36.88 -22.51
N GLU A 298 16.17 -37.63 -21.88
CA GLU A 298 16.50 -38.51 -20.75
C GLU A 298 17.60 -39.52 -21.12
N PHE A 299 17.54 -40.08 -22.33
CA PHE A 299 18.57 -40.97 -22.85
C PHE A 299 19.93 -40.26 -23.02
N GLY A 300 19.93 -39.05 -23.58
CA GLY A 300 21.15 -38.23 -23.74
C GLY A 300 21.77 -37.81 -22.40
N CYS A 301 20.94 -37.49 -21.41
CA CYS A 301 21.38 -37.10 -20.08
C CYS A 301 22.01 -38.26 -19.28
N ARG A 302 21.55 -39.50 -19.50
CA ARG A 302 21.96 -40.66 -18.69
C ARG A 302 22.94 -41.61 -19.36
N TYR A 303 22.94 -41.68 -20.69
CA TYR A 303 23.65 -42.73 -21.42
C TYR A 303 24.58 -42.18 -22.51
N ASP A 304 24.04 -41.71 -23.63
CA ASP A 304 24.84 -41.29 -24.79
C ASP A 304 24.29 -40.02 -25.44
N LYS A 305 24.98 -38.90 -25.17
CA LYS A 305 24.67 -37.58 -25.74
C LYS A 305 24.77 -37.54 -27.26
N THR A 306 25.72 -38.27 -27.85
CA THR A 306 25.98 -38.23 -29.30
C THR A 306 24.86 -38.94 -30.05
N GLN A 307 24.50 -40.13 -29.58
CA GLN A 307 23.39 -40.89 -30.16
C GLN A 307 22.05 -40.19 -29.90
N ALA A 308 21.84 -39.61 -28.72
CA ALA A 308 20.65 -38.80 -28.44
C ALA A 308 20.53 -37.61 -29.39
N LEU A 309 21.63 -36.90 -29.68
CA LEU A 309 21.62 -35.78 -30.63
C LEU A 309 21.22 -36.23 -32.05
N MET A 310 21.65 -37.41 -32.50
CA MET A 310 21.19 -37.97 -33.78
C MET A 310 19.68 -38.23 -33.77
N LEU A 311 19.15 -38.81 -32.70
CA LEU A 311 17.71 -39.09 -32.54
C LEU A 311 16.88 -37.80 -32.50
N ILE A 312 17.34 -36.78 -31.77
CA ILE A 312 16.69 -35.47 -31.71
C ILE A 312 16.68 -34.80 -33.10
N ASN A 313 17.78 -34.90 -33.85
CA ASN A 313 17.82 -34.37 -35.21
C ASN A 313 16.83 -35.08 -36.14
N GLY A 314 16.67 -36.40 -36.00
CA GLY A 314 15.61 -37.14 -36.70
C GLY A 314 14.22 -36.65 -36.30
N LEU A 315 13.97 -36.42 -35.01
CA LEU A 315 12.69 -35.91 -34.53
C LEU A 315 12.37 -34.51 -35.07
N SER A 316 13.37 -33.63 -35.19
CA SER A 316 13.20 -32.28 -35.74
C SER A 316 12.71 -32.24 -37.19
N GLN A 317 12.91 -33.33 -37.94
CA GLN A 317 12.43 -33.45 -39.33
C GLN A 317 10.99 -33.98 -39.42
N LEU A 318 10.44 -34.47 -38.31
CA LEU A 318 9.16 -35.18 -38.25
C LEU A 318 8.08 -34.40 -37.50
N THR A 319 8.46 -33.31 -36.81
CA THR A 319 7.55 -32.51 -35.99
C THR A 319 7.40 -31.10 -36.53
N ASP A 320 6.17 -30.60 -36.51
CA ASP A 320 5.82 -29.23 -36.90
C ASP A 320 5.55 -28.32 -35.68
N GLU A 321 5.68 -28.84 -34.44
CA GLU A 321 5.44 -28.06 -33.23
C GLU A 321 6.64 -27.13 -32.92
N SER A 322 6.47 -25.81 -33.05
CA SER A 322 7.53 -24.83 -32.79
C SER A 322 8.14 -24.92 -31.37
N PRO A 323 7.39 -25.23 -30.29
CA PRO A 323 7.96 -25.44 -28.96
C PRO A 323 8.97 -26.59 -28.92
N ILE A 324 8.70 -27.69 -29.63
CA ILE A 324 9.60 -28.84 -29.73
C ILE A 324 10.86 -28.42 -30.50
N LEU A 325 10.71 -27.74 -31.64
CA LEU A 325 11.85 -27.25 -32.41
C LEU A 325 12.75 -26.30 -31.62
N ALA A 326 12.16 -25.40 -30.83
CA ALA A 326 12.91 -24.48 -29.98
C ALA A 326 13.73 -25.22 -28.90
N GLU A 327 13.15 -26.27 -28.29
CA GLU A 327 13.85 -27.11 -27.32
C GLU A 327 15.03 -27.85 -27.97
N ILE A 328 14.83 -28.38 -29.18
CA ILE A 328 15.87 -29.02 -29.96
C ILE A 328 17.02 -28.05 -30.29
N ASP A 329 16.69 -26.83 -30.71
CA ASP A 329 17.69 -25.81 -31.05
C ASP A 329 18.46 -25.32 -29.82
N SER A 330 17.80 -25.28 -28.65
CA SER A 330 18.47 -25.03 -27.36
C SER A 330 19.52 -26.11 -27.08
N ILE A 331 19.16 -27.39 -27.21
CA ILE A 331 20.08 -28.52 -27.00
C ILE A 331 21.23 -28.49 -28.02
N ARG A 332 20.97 -28.11 -29.28
CA ARG A 332 22.02 -27.95 -30.30
C ARG A 332 23.02 -26.85 -29.94
N SER A 333 22.53 -25.76 -29.36
CA SER A 333 23.33 -24.56 -29.09
C SER A 333 24.11 -24.66 -27.78
N TYR A 334 23.51 -25.24 -26.75
CA TYR A 334 24.02 -25.22 -25.38
C TYR A 334 24.38 -26.60 -24.82
N GLY A 335 24.07 -27.69 -25.54
CA GLY A 335 24.24 -29.06 -25.08
C GLY A 335 23.07 -29.55 -24.22
N PHE A 336 23.21 -30.77 -23.68
CA PHE A 336 22.18 -31.39 -22.85
C PHE A 336 22.15 -30.85 -21.41
N GLU A 337 23.28 -30.33 -20.92
CA GLU A 337 23.47 -29.86 -19.55
C GLU A 337 22.31 -29.02 -18.98
N PRO A 338 21.85 -27.92 -19.64
CA PRO A 338 20.78 -27.09 -19.08
C PRO A 338 19.43 -27.82 -18.93
N VAL A 339 19.16 -28.77 -19.82
CA VAL A 339 17.87 -29.47 -19.89
C VAL A 339 17.84 -30.68 -18.97
N CYS A 340 18.99 -31.31 -18.72
CA CYS A 340 19.12 -32.44 -17.80
C CYS A 340 18.71 -32.09 -16.37
N ASP A 341 18.98 -30.87 -15.93
CA ASP A 341 18.64 -30.39 -14.58
C ASP A 341 17.13 -30.15 -14.42
N GLU A 342 16.40 -29.94 -15.52
CA GLU A 342 14.98 -29.57 -15.52
C GLU A 342 14.03 -30.77 -15.68
N LEU A 343 14.51 -31.89 -16.25
CA LEU A 343 13.74 -33.11 -16.54
C LEU A 343 12.97 -33.69 -15.35
N ASN A 344 13.48 -33.56 -14.13
CA ASN A 344 12.87 -34.18 -12.94
C ASN A 344 12.08 -33.19 -12.07
N THR A 345 11.83 -31.96 -12.55
CA THR A 345 11.17 -30.93 -11.74
C THR A 345 9.66 -31.15 -11.57
N GLY A 346 9.07 -32.09 -12.32
CA GLY A 346 7.64 -32.37 -12.27
C GLY A 346 6.75 -31.21 -12.76
N LYS A 347 7.34 -30.24 -13.46
CA LYS A 347 6.65 -29.05 -13.93
C LYS A 347 5.81 -29.35 -15.16
N PHE A 348 4.56 -28.91 -15.14
CA PHE A 348 3.73 -28.80 -16.34
C PHE A 348 4.00 -27.45 -16.99
N GLU A 349 4.79 -27.45 -18.05
CA GLU A 349 5.10 -26.24 -18.81
C GLU A 349 4.04 -25.92 -19.87
N TYR A 350 3.87 -24.63 -20.16
CA TYR A 350 2.94 -24.19 -21.20
C TYR A 350 3.38 -24.64 -22.60
N SER A 351 4.70 -24.80 -22.81
CA SER A 351 5.30 -25.30 -24.04
C SER A 351 4.68 -26.64 -24.48
N PHE A 352 4.31 -27.50 -23.52
CA PHE A 352 3.71 -28.81 -23.77
C PHE A 352 2.33 -28.74 -24.44
N ILE A 353 1.63 -27.60 -24.40
CA ILE A 353 0.26 -27.49 -24.92
C ILE A 353 0.06 -26.33 -25.92
N ARG A 354 1.06 -25.45 -26.07
CA ARG A 354 0.92 -24.19 -26.82
C ARG A 354 0.47 -24.39 -28.28
N GLU A 355 1.07 -25.33 -28.98
CA GLU A 355 0.81 -25.61 -30.40
C GLU A 355 0.29 -27.03 -30.63
N TYR A 356 0.01 -27.76 -29.54
CA TYR A 356 -0.50 -29.12 -29.63
C TYR A 356 -1.87 -29.14 -30.32
N GLN A 357 -1.95 -29.93 -31.40
CA GLN A 357 -3.19 -30.22 -32.09
C GLN A 357 -3.58 -31.67 -31.78
N PRO A 358 -4.61 -31.90 -30.94
CA PRO A 358 -5.11 -33.24 -30.69
C PRO A 358 -5.52 -33.85 -32.04
N SER A 359 -5.01 -35.05 -32.35
CA SER A 359 -5.34 -35.70 -33.61
C SER A 359 -6.86 -35.85 -33.75
N SER A 360 -7.44 -35.25 -34.79
CA SER A 360 -8.82 -35.51 -35.19
C SER A 360 -8.86 -36.89 -35.85
N ARG A 361 -9.08 -37.94 -35.07
CA ARG A 361 -9.49 -39.24 -35.62
C ARG A 361 -10.88 -39.58 -35.14
#